data_AF-A0A142XMQ7-F1
#
_entry.id   AF-A0A142XMQ7-F1
#
_cell.length_a   1.000
_cell.length_b   1.000
_cell.length_c   1.000
_cell.angle_alpha   90.00
_cell.angle_beta   90.00
_cell.angle_gamma   90.00
#
_symmetry.space_group_name_H-M   'P 1'
#
loop_
_entity.id
_entity.type
_entity.pdbx_description
1 polymer ?
#
loop_
_entity_poly.entity_id
_entity_poly.type
_entity_poly.pdbx_seq_one_letter_code
_entity_poly.pdbx_strand_id
1 'polypeptide(L)'
;MNKGGQPGRLPGPGGPPVRVAPRCGWPPGAGGPPEPGMPGPGGYGPGGPGRYPGGPVGPGGASDPNAPHEPVSHVDLELTDDQLKITVDVTWAEEVYRTAVRPRMMGVVNQLKGKMAVFSAESGPHVLAQAGPRALGTPQGTPRGTWNRAKTDPDRIGLDYPPVQRVSFFADLLPYLGRGSLGSQVNKNAAWYADKNLEVGGAWVPELLVPTYPQSAWRATTPYAPDAVFGATNYVGISGAGLDSARYDPKDPAVKTKLGMTGYGWGSKAEEVTDGLANTIYLMQTPPGLQQPWIAGGGATVRGLDENDPMAGFRYNQGGKPGTFALMGDGSVRFIPATIDKKVLLGMSTRAGGEALADIDVRAPRVDAPKPTTTDLKSNPVTPVVPAPVVTPKADDKKPDDKKGDDKKSDDKKPEDKKSDDKKAEPMPKAEGTKPDDKKGDDKKPDDKK
;
A
#
# COMPACT_ATOMS: atom_id res chain seq x y z
N MET A 1 -27.74 15.21 -49.43
CA MET A 1 -29.01 14.79 -48.79
C MET A 1 -28.67 14.02 -47.52
N ASN A 2 -29.05 14.59 -46.38
CA ASN A 2 -28.92 14.04 -45.02
C ASN A 2 -29.72 12.75 -44.86
N LYS A 3 -29.11 11.70 -44.25
CA LYS A 3 -29.75 10.86 -43.22
C LYS A 3 -28.66 10.25 -42.32
N GLY A 4 -28.61 10.74 -41.08
CA GLY A 4 -27.80 10.16 -40.01
C GLY A 4 -28.41 8.86 -39.50
N GLY A 5 -27.62 7.78 -39.52
CA GLY A 5 -27.93 6.53 -38.84
C GLY A 5 -27.28 6.52 -37.46
N GLN A 6 -28.08 6.38 -36.42
CA GLN A 6 -27.58 6.11 -35.07
C GLN A 6 -26.92 4.72 -35.03
N PRO A 7 -25.74 4.57 -34.39
CA PRO A 7 -25.16 3.25 -34.15
C PRO A 7 -25.98 2.49 -33.10
N GLY A 8 -26.41 1.29 -33.47
CA GLY A 8 -27.18 0.37 -32.65
C GLY A 8 -26.45 -0.01 -31.36
N ARG A 9 -27.22 -0.06 -30.27
CA ARG A 9 -26.78 -0.64 -28.99
C ARG A 9 -26.55 -2.14 -29.17
N LEU A 10 -25.38 -2.61 -28.73
CA LEU A 10 -25.06 -4.03 -28.60
C LEU A 10 -25.99 -4.68 -27.55
N PRO A 11 -26.48 -5.90 -27.78
CA PRO A 11 -27.24 -6.67 -26.79
C PRO A 11 -26.31 -7.12 -25.67
N GLY A 12 -26.60 -6.70 -24.44
CA GLY A 12 -25.89 -7.17 -23.25
C GLY A 12 -26.13 -8.66 -23.00
N PRO A 13 -25.19 -9.38 -22.39
CA PRO A 13 -25.32 -10.79 -22.08
C PRO A 13 -26.48 -11.00 -21.09
N GLY A 14 -27.44 -11.82 -21.51
CA GLY A 14 -28.58 -12.23 -20.71
C GLY A 14 -28.15 -12.97 -19.45
N GLY A 15 -28.34 -12.33 -18.31
CA GLY A 15 -28.31 -13.00 -17.01
C GLY A 15 -29.53 -13.92 -16.86
N PRO A 16 -29.39 -15.08 -16.21
CA PRO A 16 -30.51 -15.97 -15.93
C PRO A 16 -31.57 -15.29 -15.05
N PRO A 17 -32.85 -15.70 -15.16
CA PRO A 17 -33.95 -15.07 -14.45
C PRO A 17 -33.75 -15.18 -12.93
N VAL A 18 -33.69 -14.03 -12.28
CA VAL A 18 -33.75 -13.89 -10.83
C VAL A 18 -35.08 -14.47 -10.38
N ARG A 19 -35.06 -15.68 -9.81
CA ARG A 19 -36.18 -16.19 -9.03
C ARG A 19 -36.33 -15.29 -7.82
N VAL A 20 -37.44 -14.55 -7.80
CA VAL A 20 -37.92 -13.81 -6.64
C VAL A 20 -38.14 -14.82 -5.52
N ALA A 21 -37.22 -14.88 -4.56
CA ALA A 21 -37.43 -15.60 -3.32
C ALA A 21 -38.53 -14.89 -2.50
N PRO A 22 -39.44 -15.63 -1.85
CA PRO A 22 -40.50 -15.03 -1.05
C PRO A 22 -39.90 -14.24 0.12
N ARG A 23 -40.45 -13.06 0.35
CA ARG A 23 -40.21 -12.21 1.54
C ARG A 23 -40.34 -13.07 2.79
N CYS A 24 -39.23 -13.31 3.49
CA CYS A 24 -39.27 -13.73 4.88
C CYS A 24 -39.83 -12.58 5.71
N GLY A 25 -41.09 -12.71 6.10
CA GLY A 25 -41.73 -11.84 7.07
C GLY A 25 -40.98 -11.90 8.40
N TRP A 26 -40.64 -10.74 8.92
CA TRP A 26 -40.20 -10.59 10.29
C TRP A 26 -41.40 -10.83 11.21
N PRO A 27 -41.29 -11.67 12.25
CA PRO A 27 -42.33 -11.80 13.25
C PRO A 27 -42.44 -10.50 14.08
N PRO A 28 -43.66 -10.08 14.49
CA PRO A 28 -43.82 -9.01 15.45
C PRO A 28 -43.25 -9.46 16.80
N GLY A 29 -42.18 -8.79 17.23
CA GLY A 29 -41.54 -9.03 18.52
C GLY A 29 -42.51 -8.77 19.67
N ALA A 30 -42.67 -9.79 20.50
CA ALA A 30 -43.45 -9.82 21.71
C ALA A 30 -42.95 -8.80 22.75
N GLY A 31 -43.90 -8.23 23.48
CA GLY A 31 -43.67 -7.28 24.56
C GLY A 31 -42.76 -7.85 25.66
N GLY A 32 -41.75 -7.06 26.02
CA GLY A 32 -40.99 -7.26 27.24
C GLY A 32 -41.76 -6.77 28.48
N PRO A 33 -41.48 -7.35 29.66
CA PRO A 33 -42.15 -7.01 30.91
C PRO A 33 -41.79 -5.60 31.42
N PRO A 34 -42.69 -4.95 32.19
CA PRO A 34 -42.48 -3.61 32.71
C PRO A 34 -41.32 -3.57 33.73
N GLU A 35 -40.44 -2.58 33.57
CA GLU A 35 -39.39 -2.28 34.55
C GLU A 35 -40.00 -1.89 35.91
N PRO A 36 -39.48 -2.44 37.03
CA PRO A 36 -39.87 -2.04 38.38
C PRO A 36 -39.34 -0.65 38.71
N GLY A 37 -40.21 0.19 39.26
CA GLY A 37 -39.94 1.56 39.62
C GLY A 37 -38.76 1.75 40.57
N MET A 38 -38.12 2.91 40.44
CA MET A 38 -37.25 3.46 41.47
C MET A 38 -37.65 4.91 41.81
N PRO A 39 -37.41 5.32 43.05
CA PRO A 39 -38.19 6.34 43.76
C PRO A 39 -37.58 7.73 43.57
N GLY A 40 -38.46 8.71 43.37
CA GLY A 40 -38.07 10.11 43.45
C GLY A 40 -37.71 10.52 44.90
N PRO A 41 -36.78 11.47 45.09
CA PRO A 41 -36.68 12.21 46.34
C PRO A 41 -37.42 13.54 46.18
N GLY A 42 -38.56 13.63 46.86
CA GLY A 42 -39.14 14.90 47.25
C GLY A 42 -38.27 15.55 48.34
N GLY A 43 -38.02 16.84 48.19
CA GLY A 43 -37.36 17.67 49.18
C GLY A 43 -37.97 19.07 49.14
N TYR A 44 -39.07 19.24 49.89
CA TYR A 44 -39.65 20.54 50.22
C TYR A 44 -38.75 21.26 51.25
N GLY A 45 -38.51 22.55 51.04
CA GLY A 45 -37.92 23.46 52.02
C GLY A 45 -38.08 24.92 51.60
N PRO A 46 -38.21 25.88 52.54
CA PRO A 46 -39.24 26.91 52.48
C PRO A 46 -38.73 28.34 52.21
N GLY A 47 -39.60 29.16 51.62
CA GLY A 47 -39.80 30.57 52.00
C GLY A 47 -38.69 31.57 51.67
N GLY A 48 -38.92 32.38 50.64
CA GLY A 48 -38.23 33.66 50.44
C GLY A 48 -39.08 34.61 49.58
N PRO A 49 -39.53 35.77 50.11
CA PRO A 49 -40.48 36.62 49.41
C PRO A 49 -39.78 37.66 48.51
N GLY A 50 -40.31 37.81 47.30
CA GLY A 50 -40.31 39.08 46.58
C GLY A 50 -39.19 39.29 45.56
N ARG A 51 -39.56 39.39 44.28
CA ARG A 51 -39.71 40.68 43.58
C ARG A 51 -40.13 40.45 42.11
N TYR A 52 -41.28 41.04 41.81
CA TYR A 52 -41.77 41.64 40.55
C TYR A 52 -41.69 40.90 39.20
N PRO A 53 -42.87 40.65 38.59
CA PRO A 53 -43.02 40.40 37.16
C PRO A 53 -43.31 41.70 36.40
N GLY A 54 -42.68 41.87 35.23
CA GLY A 54 -43.13 42.84 34.21
C GLY A 54 -42.05 43.81 33.75
N GLY A 55 -41.35 43.44 32.68
CA GLY A 55 -40.55 44.35 31.87
C GLY A 55 -40.24 43.71 30.52
N PRO A 56 -40.62 44.32 29.38
CA PRO A 56 -40.23 43.82 28.06
C PRO A 56 -38.72 44.01 27.89
N VAL A 57 -37.99 42.90 27.85
CA VAL A 57 -36.54 42.91 27.57
C VAL A 57 -36.38 43.21 26.08
N GLY A 58 -35.92 44.43 25.78
CA GLY A 58 -35.70 44.90 24.42
C GLY A 58 -34.53 44.16 23.72
N PRO A 59 -34.51 44.17 22.37
CA PRO A 59 -33.45 43.57 21.58
C PRO A 59 -32.22 44.47 21.62
N GLY A 60 -31.38 44.27 22.63
CA GLY A 60 -30.20 45.11 22.88
C GLY A 60 -29.36 44.57 24.02
N GLY A 61 -29.09 43.26 24.02
CA GLY A 61 -28.08 42.69 24.91
C GLY A 61 -26.72 43.26 24.53
N ALA A 62 -26.18 44.14 25.37
CA ALA A 62 -24.81 44.61 25.26
C ALA A 62 -23.89 43.39 25.32
N SER A 63 -23.31 43.01 24.18
CA SER A 63 -22.20 42.07 24.11
C SER A 63 -21.08 42.61 24.99
N ASP A 64 -20.65 41.82 25.97
CA ASP A 64 -19.52 42.15 26.83
C ASP A 64 -18.29 42.46 25.95
N PRO A 65 -17.76 43.70 25.96
CA PRO A 65 -16.62 44.09 25.14
C PRO A 65 -15.32 43.36 25.53
N ASN A 66 -15.33 42.61 26.65
CA ASN A 66 -14.22 41.74 27.07
C ASN A 66 -14.47 40.26 26.80
N ALA A 67 -15.58 39.87 26.16
CA ALA A 67 -15.73 38.50 25.71
C ALA A 67 -14.63 38.21 24.66
N PRO A 68 -13.78 37.20 24.86
CA PRO A 68 -12.72 36.89 23.92
C PRO A 68 -13.36 36.59 22.56
N HIS A 69 -13.09 37.45 21.58
CA HIS A 69 -13.53 37.22 20.21
C HIS A 69 -12.89 35.93 19.70
N GLU A 70 -13.72 34.95 19.38
CA GLU A 70 -13.24 33.76 18.69
C GLU A 70 -12.59 34.21 17.37
N PRO A 71 -11.36 33.75 17.06
CA PRO A 71 -10.65 34.20 15.89
C PRO A 71 -11.45 33.87 14.63
N VAL A 72 -11.68 34.87 13.78
CA VAL A 72 -12.48 34.69 12.55
C VAL A 72 -11.65 33.92 11.52
N SER A 73 -12.26 32.94 10.86
CA SER A 73 -11.62 32.23 9.75
C SER A 73 -11.46 33.17 8.55
N HIS A 74 -10.31 33.20 7.90
CA HIS A 74 -10.06 34.02 6.71
C HIS A 74 -9.28 33.25 5.62
N VAL A 75 -9.37 33.73 4.39
CA VAL A 75 -8.68 33.16 3.22
C VAL A 75 -7.87 34.27 2.58
N ASP A 76 -6.55 34.13 2.56
CA ASP A 76 -5.66 35.04 1.86
C ASP A 76 -5.23 34.45 0.52
N LEU A 77 -5.19 35.33 -0.48
CA LEU A 77 -4.70 35.02 -1.81
C LEU A 77 -3.51 35.93 -2.08
N GLU A 78 -2.34 35.31 -2.24
CA GLU A 78 -1.09 35.98 -2.58
C GLU A 78 -0.64 35.47 -3.94
N LEU A 79 -0.38 36.38 -4.89
CA LEU A 79 0.18 36.04 -6.19
C LEU A 79 1.60 36.60 -6.24
N THR A 80 2.58 35.71 -6.33
CA THR A 80 4.00 36.08 -6.43
C THR A 80 4.56 35.48 -7.71
N ASP A 81 4.93 36.34 -8.66
CA ASP A 81 5.36 35.97 -10.02
C ASP A 81 4.31 35.10 -10.75
N ASP A 82 4.59 33.81 -10.91
CA ASP A 82 3.73 32.79 -11.53
C ASP A 82 3.10 31.82 -10.51
N GLN A 83 3.27 32.09 -9.21
CA GLN A 83 2.77 31.25 -8.12
C GLN A 83 1.57 31.89 -7.42
N LEU A 84 0.44 31.18 -7.42
CA LEU A 84 -0.72 31.51 -6.60
C LEU A 84 -0.62 30.77 -5.27
N LYS A 85 -0.39 31.51 -4.19
CA LYS A 85 -0.42 31.02 -2.81
C LYS A 85 -1.78 31.32 -2.20
N ILE A 86 -2.47 30.26 -1.80
CA ILE A 86 -3.77 30.33 -1.12
C ILE A 86 -3.52 29.93 0.33
N THR A 87 -3.67 30.88 1.26
CA THR A 87 -3.63 30.62 2.70
C THR A 87 -5.07 30.55 3.19
N VAL A 88 -5.43 29.48 3.88
CA VAL A 88 -6.78 29.29 4.43
C VAL A 88 -6.64 29.08 5.93
N ASP A 89 -6.91 30.13 6.70
CA ASP A 89 -6.91 30.11 8.15
C ASP A 89 -8.33 29.85 8.63
N VAL A 90 -8.56 28.66 9.16
CA VAL A 90 -9.88 28.29 9.68
C VAL A 90 -9.79 28.01 11.17
N THR A 91 -10.63 28.73 11.91
CA THR A 91 -10.81 28.53 13.34
C THR A 91 -11.99 27.59 13.55
N TRP A 92 -11.78 26.56 14.37
CA TRP A 92 -12.83 25.64 14.79
C TRP A 92 -12.76 25.43 16.30
N ALA A 93 -13.90 25.12 16.92
CA ALA A 93 -13.90 24.54 18.25
C ALA A 93 -13.15 23.20 18.23
N GLU A 94 -12.35 22.91 19.27
CA GLU A 94 -11.46 21.74 19.35
C GLU A 94 -12.20 20.42 19.06
N GLU A 95 -13.43 20.28 19.55
CA GLU A 95 -14.25 19.09 19.35
C GLU A 95 -14.68 18.93 17.89
N VAL A 96 -15.11 20.01 17.23
CA VAL A 96 -15.45 20.03 15.80
C VAL A 96 -14.21 19.75 14.96
N TYR A 97 -13.05 20.32 15.33
CA TYR A 97 -11.80 20.04 14.65
C TYR A 97 -11.46 18.56 14.72
N ARG A 98 -11.47 17.96 15.90
CA ARG A 98 -11.09 16.55 16.09
C ARG A 98 -12.06 15.57 15.42
N THR A 99 -13.36 15.83 15.50
CA THR A 99 -14.38 14.86 15.07
C THR A 99 -14.78 15.03 13.60
N ALA A 100 -14.88 16.26 13.10
CA ALA A 100 -15.43 16.53 11.77
C ALA A 100 -14.38 16.98 10.75
N VAL A 101 -13.43 17.84 11.16
CA VAL A 101 -12.52 18.52 10.23
C VAL A 101 -11.24 17.72 10.01
N ARG A 102 -10.50 17.42 11.08
CA ARG A 102 -9.18 16.77 11.04
C ARG A 102 -9.21 15.48 10.22
N PRO A 103 -10.17 14.54 10.39
CA PRO A 103 -10.19 13.31 9.59
C PRO A 103 -10.32 13.59 8.09
N ARG A 104 -11.14 14.57 7.71
CA ARG A 104 -11.35 14.96 6.30
C ARG A 104 -10.13 15.69 5.72
N MET A 105 -9.56 16.63 6.48
CA MET A 105 -8.37 17.38 6.10
C MET A 105 -7.16 16.48 5.94
N MET A 106 -6.92 15.56 6.88
CA MET A 106 -5.85 14.56 6.77
C MET A 106 -6.04 13.69 5.52
N GLY A 107 -7.28 13.31 5.20
CA GLY A 107 -7.61 12.64 3.94
C GLY A 107 -7.18 13.46 2.71
N VAL A 108 -7.50 14.75 2.66
CA VAL A 108 -7.11 15.65 1.56
C VAL A 108 -5.59 15.84 1.48
N VAL A 109 -4.91 16.07 2.60
CA VAL A 109 -3.45 16.24 2.65
C VAL A 109 -2.74 14.96 2.21
N ASN A 110 -3.20 13.80 2.68
CA ASN A 110 -2.67 12.50 2.27
C ASN A 110 -2.90 12.25 0.77
N GLN A 111 -4.04 12.67 0.23
CA GLN A 111 -4.31 12.60 -1.21
C GLN A 111 -3.40 13.54 -2.00
N LEU A 112 -3.20 14.78 -1.55
CA LEU A 112 -2.32 15.73 -2.22
C LEU A 112 -0.87 15.25 -2.20
N LYS A 113 -0.37 14.81 -1.04
CA LYS A 113 0.95 14.20 -0.89
C LYS A 113 1.09 12.96 -1.77
N GLY A 114 0.04 12.13 -1.83
CA GLY A 114 -0.05 10.97 -2.72
C GLY A 114 0.04 11.35 -4.19
N LYS A 115 -0.75 12.33 -4.65
CA LYS A 115 -0.70 12.85 -6.03
C LYS A 115 0.68 13.37 -6.38
N MET A 116 1.22 14.24 -5.53
CA MET A 116 2.55 14.81 -5.73
C MET A 116 3.59 13.71 -5.80
N ALA A 117 3.52 12.72 -4.91
CA ALA A 117 4.42 11.59 -4.95
C ALA A 117 4.24 10.73 -6.21
N VAL A 118 3.03 10.50 -6.73
CA VAL A 118 2.83 9.77 -8.00
C VAL A 118 3.39 10.55 -9.19
N PHE A 119 3.26 11.87 -9.20
CA PHE A 119 3.77 12.72 -10.28
C PHE A 119 5.28 12.96 -10.20
N SER A 120 5.82 13.09 -8.98
CA SER A 120 7.24 13.35 -8.74
C SER A 120 8.06 12.06 -8.74
N ALA A 121 7.43 10.94 -8.40
CA ALA A 121 8.17 9.71 -8.33
C ALA A 121 8.49 9.25 -9.74
N GLU A 122 9.80 9.10 -9.99
CA GLU A 122 10.33 8.18 -10.98
C GLU A 122 9.98 6.70 -10.64
N SER A 123 9.01 6.44 -9.75
CA SER A 123 8.57 5.13 -9.31
C SER A 123 7.79 4.43 -10.42
N GLY A 124 8.52 4.00 -11.43
CA GLY A 124 8.05 3.04 -12.39
C GLY A 124 7.81 1.67 -11.74
N PRO A 125 7.25 0.72 -12.50
CA PRO A 125 7.07 -0.68 -12.07
C PRO A 125 8.35 -1.31 -11.50
N HIS A 126 9.52 -0.81 -11.86
CA HIS A 126 10.83 -1.26 -11.35
C HIS A 126 11.01 -1.09 -9.84
N VAL A 127 10.51 -0.01 -9.23
CA VAL A 127 10.64 0.18 -7.77
C VAL A 127 9.83 -0.87 -7.02
N LEU A 128 8.62 -1.14 -7.48
CA LEU A 128 7.78 -2.21 -6.94
C LEU A 128 8.39 -3.59 -7.23
N ALA A 129 8.96 -3.81 -8.42
CA ALA A 129 9.60 -5.06 -8.80
C ALA A 129 10.74 -5.42 -7.85
N GLN A 130 11.53 -4.44 -7.40
CA GLN A 130 12.62 -4.66 -6.43
C GLN A 130 12.14 -5.11 -5.05
N ALA A 131 10.88 -4.89 -4.68
CA ALA A 131 10.34 -5.36 -3.41
C ALA A 131 10.22 -6.90 -3.36
N GLY A 132 9.97 -7.54 -4.51
CA GLY A 132 9.86 -9.00 -4.62
C GLY A 132 11.13 -9.75 -4.18
N PRO A 133 12.28 -9.49 -4.82
CA PRO A 133 13.57 -10.08 -4.43
C PRO A 133 13.96 -9.79 -2.99
N ARG A 134 13.69 -8.58 -2.49
CA ARG A 134 13.96 -8.22 -1.08
C ARG A 134 13.13 -9.06 -0.12
N ALA A 135 11.86 -9.29 -0.43
CA ALA A 135 11.02 -10.18 0.36
C ALA A 135 11.48 -11.64 0.26
N LEU A 136 11.80 -12.12 -0.95
CA LEU A 136 12.34 -13.46 -1.18
C LEU A 136 13.66 -13.74 -0.46
N GLY A 137 14.50 -12.73 -0.26
CA GLY A 137 15.74 -12.84 0.51
C GLY A 137 15.52 -13.05 2.01
N THR A 138 14.28 -12.96 2.51
CA THR A 138 13.96 -13.28 3.89
C THR A 138 13.70 -14.78 4.09
N PRO A 139 13.94 -15.35 5.29
CA PRO A 139 13.63 -16.75 5.58
C PRO A 139 12.16 -17.14 5.35
N GLN A 140 11.27 -16.15 5.38
CA GLN A 140 9.83 -16.32 5.15
C GLN A 140 9.48 -16.46 3.66
N GLY A 141 10.37 -16.05 2.75
CA GLY A 141 10.10 -15.99 1.32
C GLY A 141 9.15 -14.86 0.94
N THR A 142 8.45 -15.01 -0.18
CA THR A 142 7.38 -14.08 -0.55
C THR A 142 6.29 -14.05 0.54
N PRO A 143 5.70 -12.88 0.82
CA PRO A 143 4.60 -12.80 1.76
C PRO A 143 3.39 -13.57 1.24
N ARG A 144 2.64 -14.16 2.17
CA ARG A 144 1.31 -14.71 1.89
C ARG A 144 0.37 -13.60 1.44
N GLY A 145 -0.50 -13.90 0.48
CA GLY A 145 -1.46 -12.98 -0.12
C GLY A 145 -2.39 -12.27 0.87
N THR A 146 -2.72 -12.90 2.00
CA THR A 146 -3.55 -12.29 3.05
C THR A 146 -3.08 -12.63 4.46
N TRP A 147 -3.26 -11.70 5.39
CA TRP A 147 -3.02 -11.91 6.81
C TRP A 147 -4.16 -12.65 7.49
N ASN A 148 -3.83 -13.75 8.19
CA ASN A 148 -4.79 -14.40 9.06
C ASN A 148 -5.13 -13.46 10.21
N ARG A 149 -6.42 -13.20 10.39
CA ARG A 149 -6.93 -12.48 11.56
C ARG A 149 -6.96 -13.41 12.75
N ALA A 150 -6.78 -12.86 13.95
CA ALA A 150 -6.91 -13.62 15.18
C ALA A 150 -8.31 -14.25 15.28
N LYS A 151 -8.38 -15.54 15.62
CA LYS A 151 -9.62 -16.30 15.78
C LYS A 151 -10.27 -16.05 17.15
N THR A 152 -10.41 -14.77 17.51
CA THR A 152 -10.94 -14.35 18.81
C THR A 152 -12.45 -14.20 18.82
N ASP A 153 -13.09 -14.30 17.66
CA ASP A 153 -14.53 -14.17 17.50
C ASP A 153 -15.21 -15.52 17.79
N PRO A 154 -15.92 -15.65 18.93
CA PRO A 154 -16.56 -16.90 19.31
C PRO A 154 -17.66 -17.32 18.32
N ASP A 155 -18.29 -16.37 17.62
CA ASP A 155 -19.39 -16.63 16.68
C ASP A 155 -18.91 -17.38 15.43
N ARG A 156 -17.60 -17.38 15.17
CA ARG A 156 -17.00 -18.09 14.04
C ARG A 156 -16.62 -19.53 14.35
N ILE A 157 -16.73 -20.00 15.60
CA ILE A 157 -16.44 -21.40 15.98
C ILE A 157 -15.04 -21.85 15.48
N GLY A 158 -14.05 -20.95 15.53
CA GLY A 158 -12.69 -21.22 15.06
C GLY A 158 -12.48 -21.23 13.54
N LEU A 159 -13.50 -20.92 12.74
CA LEU A 159 -13.38 -20.78 11.29
C LEU A 159 -12.55 -19.55 10.90
N ASP A 160 -11.64 -19.75 9.95
CA ASP A 160 -10.85 -18.66 9.39
C ASP A 160 -11.74 -17.60 8.72
N TYR A 161 -11.34 -16.33 8.84
CA TYR A 161 -11.99 -15.24 8.12
C TYR A 161 -11.85 -15.41 6.62
N PRO A 162 -12.83 -15.08 5.78
CA PRO A 162 -12.65 -15.19 4.33
C PRO A 162 -11.55 -14.21 3.85
N PRO A 163 -10.76 -14.54 2.81
CA PRO A 163 -9.67 -13.69 2.32
C PRO A 163 -10.06 -12.24 2.02
N VAL A 164 -11.28 -12.03 1.51
CA VAL A 164 -11.84 -10.70 1.20
C VAL A 164 -12.01 -9.79 2.43
N GLN A 165 -12.01 -10.35 3.65
CA GLN A 165 -12.09 -9.57 4.89
C GLN A 165 -10.73 -9.39 5.58
N ARG A 166 -9.64 -9.87 4.98
CA ARG A 166 -8.29 -9.83 5.57
C ARG A 166 -7.47 -8.69 4.99
N VAL A 167 -6.38 -8.34 5.66
CA VAL A 167 -5.39 -7.39 5.15
C VAL A 167 -4.53 -8.05 4.07
N SER A 168 -4.28 -7.31 2.99
CA SER A 168 -3.44 -7.68 1.85
C SER A 168 -1.96 -7.84 2.19
N PHE A 169 -1.26 -8.69 1.44
CA PHE A 169 0.21 -8.80 1.48
C PHE A 169 0.94 -7.52 1.10
N PHE A 170 0.30 -6.57 0.39
CA PHE A 170 0.93 -5.27 0.10
C PHE A 170 1.34 -4.55 1.38
N ALA A 171 0.64 -4.77 2.51
CA ALA A 171 1.06 -4.25 3.81
C ALA A 171 2.45 -4.77 4.26
N ASP A 172 2.82 -5.99 3.87
CA ASP A 172 4.16 -6.57 4.12
C ASP A 172 5.22 -6.07 3.15
N LEU A 173 4.81 -5.58 1.98
CA LEU A 173 5.74 -5.00 1.01
C LEU A 173 6.15 -3.58 1.38
N LEU A 174 5.34 -2.85 2.16
CA LEU A 174 5.58 -1.45 2.51
C LEU A 174 6.97 -1.18 3.11
N PRO A 175 7.52 -1.98 4.06
CA PRO A 175 8.88 -1.77 4.55
C PRO A 175 9.95 -1.81 3.45
N TYR A 176 9.82 -2.70 2.46
CA TYR A 176 10.77 -2.82 1.35
C TYR A 176 10.65 -1.69 0.32
N LEU A 177 9.54 -0.96 0.36
CA LEU A 177 9.26 0.25 -0.43
C LEU A 177 9.63 1.55 0.33
N GLY A 178 10.29 1.45 1.49
CA GLY A 178 10.62 2.62 2.31
C GLY A 178 9.42 3.20 3.07
N ARG A 179 8.30 2.48 3.14
CA ARG A 179 7.05 2.88 3.81
C ARG A 179 6.77 2.09 5.09
N GLY A 180 7.82 1.70 5.81
CA GLY A 180 7.70 0.91 7.04
C GLY A 180 6.80 1.54 8.10
N SER A 181 6.80 2.87 8.22
CA SER A 181 5.93 3.60 9.16
C SER A 181 4.44 3.53 8.80
N LEU A 182 4.10 3.39 7.52
CA LEU A 182 2.72 3.16 7.09
C LEU A 182 2.33 1.69 7.36
N GLY A 183 3.22 0.76 7.04
CA GLY A 183 3.00 -0.68 7.28
C GLY A 183 2.81 -1.02 8.76
N SER A 184 3.50 -0.34 9.67
CA SER A 184 3.35 -0.55 11.12
C SER A 184 2.03 -0.05 11.70
N GLN A 185 1.33 0.87 11.01
CA GLN A 185 0.02 1.35 11.41
C GLN A 185 -1.12 0.40 11.03
N VAL A 186 -0.87 -0.54 10.10
CA VAL A 186 -1.89 -1.49 9.64
C VAL A 186 -2.18 -2.54 10.71
N ASN A 187 -3.42 -2.58 11.19
CA ASN A 187 -3.87 -3.63 12.09
C ASN A 187 -4.26 -4.89 11.31
N LYS A 188 -3.30 -5.80 11.17
CA LYS A 188 -3.44 -7.11 10.49
C LYS A 188 -4.43 -8.08 11.14
N ASN A 189 -4.80 -7.84 12.41
CA ASN A 189 -5.76 -8.66 13.14
C ASN A 189 -7.22 -8.20 12.95
N ALA A 190 -7.44 -7.02 12.36
CA ALA A 190 -8.76 -6.49 12.04
C ALA A 190 -9.11 -6.68 10.56
N ALA A 191 -10.37 -6.44 10.19
CA ALA A 191 -10.75 -6.35 8.78
C ALA A 191 -10.07 -5.14 8.14
N TRP A 192 -9.73 -5.23 6.85
CA TRP A 192 -9.09 -4.10 6.15
C TRP A 192 -10.00 -2.86 6.07
N TYR A 193 -11.32 -3.06 6.16
CA TYR A 193 -12.34 -2.01 6.18
C TYR A 193 -12.85 -1.66 7.59
N ALA A 194 -12.23 -2.20 8.66
CA ALA A 194 -12.57 -1.81 10.03
C ALA A 194 -12.04 -0.41 10.33
N ASP A 195 -12.67 0.32 11.26
CA ASP A 195 -12.34 1.71 11.63
C ASP A 195 -10.83 1.94 11.83
N LYS A 196 -10.16 1.00 12.51
CA LYS A 196 -8.71 1.05 12.79
C LYS A 196 -7.83 1.03 11.53
N ASN A 197 -8.35 0.55 10.41
CA ASN A 197 -7.64 0.44 9.13
C ASN A 197 -8.12 1.47 8.09
N LEU A 198 -9.19 2.23 8.35
CA LEU A 198 -9.75 3.17 7.37
C LEU A 198 -8.76 4.29 7.00
N GLU A 199 -8.13 4.92 7.99
CA GLU A 199 -7.19 6.01 7.76
C GLU A 199 -5.94 5.53 7.00
N VAL A 200 -5.29 4.47 7.48
CA VAL A 200 -4.10 3.89 6.83
C VAL A 200 -4.42 3.33 5.45
N GLY A 201 -5.58 2.69 5.26
CA GLY A 201 -6.04 2.19 3.96
C GLY A 201 -6.38 3.30 2.95
N GLY A 202 -6.68 4.50 3.44
CA GLY A 202 -6.87 5.71 2.64
C GLY A 202 -5.58 6.30 2.08
N ALA A 203 -4.42 5.91 2.62
CA ALA A 203 -3.13 6.40 2.16
C ALA A 203 -2.80 5.90 0.76
N TRP A 204 -2.17 6.77 -0.03
CA TRP A 204 -1.73 6.45 -1.38
C TRP A 204 -0.31 5.90 -1.34
N VAL A 205 -0.09 4.82 -2.09
CA VAL A 205 1.20 4.16 -2.24
C VAL A 205 1.60 4.28 -3.71
N PRO A 206 2.35 5.33 -4.11
CA PRO A 206 2.77 5.59 -5.49
C PRO A 206 3.31 4.37 -6.23
N GLU A 207 4.07 3.52 -5.55
CA GLU A 207 4.69 2.33 -6.15
C GLU A 207 3.64 1.27 -6.54
N LEU A 208 2.44 1.32 -5.94
CA LEU A 208 1.30 0.46 -6.30
C LEU A 208 0.38 1.10 -7.35
N LEU A 209 0.71 2.31 -7.82
CA LEU A 209 -0.09 3.07 -8.77
C LEU A 209 0.64 3.17 -10.11
N VAL A 210 -0.12 3.35 -11.18
CA VAL A 210 0.42 3.60 -12.52
C VAL A 210 0.24 5.10 -12.82
N PRO A 211 1.33 5.88 -12.91
CA PRO A 211 1.23 7.34 -13.09
C PRO A 211 0.53 7.77 -14.38
N THR A 212 0.56 6.94 -15.42
CA THR A 212 -0.09 7.22 -16.72
C THR A 212 -1.59 6.94 -16.72
N TYR A 213 -2.14 6.34 -15.66
CA TYR A 213 -3.57 6.10 -15.54
C TYR A 213 -4.31 7.38 -15.11
N PRO A 214 -5.61 7.50 -15.43
CA PRO A 214 -6.42 8.59 -14.92
C PRO A 214 -6.47 8.54 -13.39
N GLN A 215 -6.55 9.70 -12.73
CA GLN A 215 -6.57 9.78 -11.26
C GLN A 215 -7.71 8.99 -10.60
N SER A 216 -8.80 8.74 -11.33
CA SER A 216 -9.91 7.88 -10.87
C SER A 216 -9.47 6.43 -10.60
N ALA A 217 -8.41 5.95 -11.27
CA ALA A 217 -7.84 4.62 -11.06
C ALA A 217 -6.92 4.54 -9.83
N TRP A 218 -6.63 5.67 -9.17
CA TRP A 218 -5.80 5.73 -7.96
C TRP A 218 -6.61 5.66 -6.66
N ARG A 219 -7.94 5.62 -6.78
CA ARG A 219 -8.88 5.55 -5.65
C ARG A 219 -9.75 4.33 -5.79
N ALA A 220 -10.06 3.69 -4.68
CA ALA A 220 -11.01 2.58 -4.64
C ALA A 220 -12.12 2.86 -3.63
N THR A 221 -13.35 2.55 -4.02
CA THR A 221 -14.53 2.52 -3.13
C THR A 221 -15.01 1.08 -3.01
N THR A 222 -15.78 0.79 -1.96
CA THR A 222 -16.21 -0.56 -1.67
C THR A 222 -17.56 -0.59 -0.97
N PRO A 223 -18.42 -1.59 -1.24
CA PRO A 223 -19.65 -1.77 -0.46
C PRO A 223 -19.39 -2.14 1.00
N TYR A 224 -18.19 -2.62 1.36
CA TYR A 224 -17.85 -2.97 2.75
C TYR A 224 -17.63 -1.74 3.66
N ALA A 225 -17.34 -0.58 3.07
CA ALA A 225 -17.18 0.69 3.76
C ALA A 225 -17.61 1.82 2.81
N PRO A 226 -18.93 2.05 2.64
CA PRO A 226 -19.46 2.95 1.61
C PRO A 226 -19.04 4.41 1.80
N ASP A 227 -18.79 4.82 3.05
CA ASP A 227 -18.38 6.18 3.40
C ASP A 227 -16.86 6.40 3.36
N ALA A 228 -16.09 5.37 3.02
CA ALA A 228 -14.64 5.40 2.98
C ALA A 228 -14.10 5.36 1.54
N VAL A 229 -13.02 6.11 1.32
CA VAL A 229 -12.25 6.10 0.06
C VAL A 229 -10.85 5.59 0.37
N PHE A 230 -10.46 4.52 -0.31
CA PHE A 230 -9.17 3.87 -0.13
C PHE A 230 -8.18 4.27 -1.21
N GLY A 231 -6.89 4.19 -0.90
CA GLY A 231 -5.86 4.13 -1.93
C GLY A 231 -6.05 2.87 -2.77
N ALA A 232 -6.01 3.01 -4.10
CA ALA A 232 -6.05 1.86 -4.98
C ALA A 232 -4.69 1.16 -5.09
N THR A 233 -4.70 -0.01 -5.71
CA THR A 233 -3.55 -0.61 -6.39
C THR A 233 -3.90 -0.87 -7.85
N ASN A 234 -2.91 -0.72 -8.73
CA ASN A 234 -2.97 -1.09 -10.15
C ASN A 234 -2.14 -2.35 -10.43
N TYR A 235 -1.78 -3.10 -9.38
CA TYR A 235 -1.04 -4.36 -9.46
C TYR A 235 -1.71 -5.42 -8.59
N VAL A 236 -1.62 -6.67 -9.03
CA VAL A 236 -2.06 -7.84 -8.27
C VAL A 236 -0.97 -8.90 -8.28
N GLY A 237 -0.85 -9.64 -7.18
CA GLY A 237 -0.07 -10.86 -7.12
C GLY A 237 -0.69 -11.94 -7.97
N ILE A 238 0.17 -12.69 -8.68
CA ILE A 238 -0.25 -13.80 -9.53
C ILE A 238 -0.05 -15.11 -8.77
N SER A 239 -1.15 -15.81 -8.51
CA SER A 239 -1.16 -17.05 -7.75
C SER A 239 -0.95 -18.31 -8.57
N GLY A 240 -0.79 -18.17 -9.89
CA GLY A 240 -0.54 -19.25 -10.83
C GLY A 240 -1.74 -19.58 -11.72
N ALA A 241 -1.69 -20.76 -12.34
CA ALA A 241 -2.65 -21.21 -13.34
C ALA A 241 -3.97 -21.71 -12.73
N GLY A 242 -5.08 -21.20 -13.23
CA GLY A 242 -6.44 -21.47 -12.77
C GLY A 242 -7.00 -20.32 -11.92
N LEU A 243 -8.29 -20.04 -12.08
CA LEU A 243 -8.97 -18.93 -11.39
C LEU A 243 -8.92 -19.04 -9.85
N ASP A 244 -8.89 -20.27 -9.33
CA ASP A 244 -8.85 -20.57 -7.90
C ASP A 244 -7.44 -20.83 -7.35
N SER A 245 -6.37 -20.57 -8.12
CA SER A 245 -5.00 -20.92 -7.72
C SER A 245 -4.53 -20.30 -6.41
N ALA A 246 -5.09 -19.14 -6.04
CA ALA A 246 -4.82 -18.50 -4.76
C ALA A 246 -5.32 -19.28 -3.53
N ARG A 247 -6.22 -20.25 -3.73
CA ARG A 247 -6.81 -21.10 -2.67
C ARG A 247 -6.19 -22.48 -2.58
N TYR A 248 -5.36 -22.87 -3.55
CA TYR A 248 -4.72 -24.18 -3.54
C TYR A 248 -3.83 -24.37 -2.30
N ASP A 249 -3.78 -25.61 -1.80
CA ASP A 249 -2.83 -25.99 -0.76
C ASP A 249 -1.47 -26.26 -1.41
N PRO A 250 -0.40 -25.52 -1.05
CA PRO A 250 0.91 -25.72 -1.64
C PRO A 250 1.54 -27.09 -1.33
N LYS A 251 0.97 -27.84 -0.37
CA LYS A 251 1.41 -29.19 0.00
C LYS A 251 0.79 -30.27 -0.87
N ASP A 252 -0.28 -29.97 -1.60
CA ASP A 252 -0.93 -30.94 -2.48
C ASP A 252 -0.11 -31.11 -3.77
N PRO A 253 0.44 -32.31 -4.05
CA PRO A 253 1.23 -32.55 -5.25
C PRO A 253 0.43 -32.37 -6.54
N ALA A 254 -0.90 -32.53 -6.52
CA ALA A 254 -1.74 -32.45 -7.73
C ALA A 254 -1.82 -31.02 -8.30
N VAL A 255 -1.64 -30.01 -7.45
CA VAL A 255 -1.69 -28.60 -7.84
C VAL A 255 -0.31 -27.96 -7.92
N LYS A 256 0.77 -28.69 -7.58
CA LYS A 256 2.15 -28.16 -7.50
C LYS A 256 2.58 -27.40 -8.75
N THR A 257 2.27 -27.94 -9.92
CA THR A 257 2.61 -27.33 -11.23
C THR A 257 1.74 -26.14 -11.59
N LYS A 258 0.68 -25.85 -10.81
CA LYS A 258 -0.23 -24.71 -11.03
C LYS A 258 0.01 -23.55 -10.08
N LEU A 259 0.84 -23.73 -9.05
CA LEU A 259 1.09 -22.70 -8.04
C LEU A 259 2.01 -21.61 -8.60
N GLY A 260 1.65 -20.36 -8.39
CA GLY A 260 2.52 -19.20 -8.58
C GLY A 260 3.33 -18.89 -7.34
N MET A 261 3.80 -17.65 -7.20
CA MET A 261 4.69 -17.28 -6.09
C MET A 261 3.95 -17.02 -4.78
N THR A 262 2.69 -16.59 -4.81
CA THR A 262 1.91 -16.29 -3.60
C THR A 262 0.45 -16.72 -3.75
N GLY A 263 -0.16 -17.16 -2.66
CA GLY A 263 -1.60 -17.43 -2.57
C GLY A 263 -2.19 -16.83 -1.31
N TYR A 264 -3.49 -16.94 -1.06
CA TYR A 264 -4.13 -16.25 0.06
C TYR A 264 -3.53 -16.62 1.43
N GLY A 265 -3.18 -17.88 1.63
CA GLY A 265 -2.66 -18.40 2.91
C GLY A 265 -1.17 -18.73 2.92
N TRP A 266 -0.48 -18.60 1.80
CA TRP A 266 0.88 -19.11 1.63
C TRP A 266 1.71 -18.20 0.73
N GLY A 267 3.03 -18.29 0.87
CA GLY A 267 4.01 -17.66 -0.01
C GLY A 267 5.12 -18.65 -0.33
N SER A 268 5.83 -18.43 -1.44
CA SER A 268 6.93 -19.26 -1.91
C SER A 268 8.26 -18.77 -1.39
N LYS A 269 9.16 -19.70 -1.09
CA LYS A 269 10.59 -19.42 -0.94
C LYS A 269 11.30 -19.42 -2.30
N ALA A 270 12.49 -18.84 -2.35
CA ALA A 270 13.27 -18.77 -3.60
C ALA A 270 13.58 -20.16 -4.16
N GLU A 271 13.86 -21.14 -3.29
CA GLU A 271 14.21 -22.51 -3.68
C GLU A 271 13.01 -23.30 -4.24
N GLU A 272 11.79 -22.83 -3.99
CA GLU A 272 10.56 -23.44 -4.51
C GLU A 272 10.23 -22.94 -5.92
N VAL A 273 10.94 -21.93 -6.42
CA VAL A 273 10.76 -21.35 -7.77
C VAL A 273 11.73 -22.01 -8.75
N THR A 274 11.41 -23.26 -9.13
CA THR A 274 12.27 -24.09 -9.99
C THR A 274 12.28 -23.66 -11.45
N ASP A 275 11.26 -22.93 -11.92
CA ASP A 275 11.20 -22.40 -13.29
C ASP A 275 12.11 -21.16 -13.48
N GLY A 276 12.68 -20.67 -12.38
CA GLY A 276 13.56 -19.50 -12.33
C GLY A 276 12.82 -18.21 -12.00
N LEU A 277 13.41 -17.42 -11.10
CA LEU A 277 12.85 -16.13 -10.65
C LEU A 277 12.66 -15.12 -11.80
N ALA A 278 13.53 -15.15 -12.81
CA ALA A 278 13.46 -14.28 -13.99
C ALA A 278 12.34 -14.65 -14.98
N ASN A 279 11.77 -15.84 -14.83
CA ASN A 279 10.74 -16.42 -15.70
C ASN A 279 9.38 -16.50 -15.01
N THR A 280 9.35 -16.40 -13.68
CA THR A 280 8.13 -16.47 -12.88
C THR A 280 7.60 -15.08 -12.57
N ILE A 281 6.35 -14.81 -12.95
CA ILE A 281 5.63 -13.57 -12.65
C ILE A 281 5.27 -13.56 -11.17
N TYR A 282 5.65 -12.49 -10.48
CA TYR A 282 5.21 -12.25 -9.11
C TYR A 282 3.96 -11.36 -9.09
N LEU A 283 4.05 -10.18 -9.73
CA LEU A 283 2.94 -9.22 -9.81
C LEU A 283 2.64 -8.89 -11.28
N MET A 284 1.39 -8.55 -11.58
CA MET A 284 1.01 -8.07 -12.90
C MET A 284 0.12 -6.83 -12.79
N GLN A 285 0.35 -5.90 -13.71
CA GLN A 285 -0.41 -4.66 -13.78
C GLN A 285 -1.83 -4.92 -14.29
N THR A 286 -2.83 -4.31 -13.66
CA THR A 286 -4.24 -4.37 -14.06
C THR A 286 -4.63 -3.17 -14.92
N PRO A 287 -5.63 -3.30 -15.81
CA PRO A 287 -6.16 -2.16 -16.58
C PRO A 287 -6.79 -1.11 -15.65
N PRO A 288 -6.85 0.17 -16.06
CA PRO A 288 -7.65 1.17 -15.36
C PRO A 288 -9.12 0.76 -15.42
N GLY A 289 -9.87 0.97 -14.34
CA GLY A 289 -11.25 0.50 -14.20
C GLY A 289 -11.41 -0.75 -13.34
N LEU A 290 -10.32 -1.49 -13.07
CA LEU A 290 -10.28 -2.60 -12.11
C LEU A 290 -9.56 -2.25 -10.81
N GLN A 291 -9.57 -0.98 -10.43
CA GLN A 291 -8.93 -0.50 -9.21
C GLN A 291 -9.58 -1.10 -7.96
N GLN A 292 -8.74 -1.57 -7.04
CA GLN A 292 -9.14 -2.21 -5.80
C GLN A 292 -8.33 -1.61 -4.64
N PRO A 293 -8.86 -1.57 -3.41
CA PRO A 293 -8.11 -1.06 -2.27
C PRO A 293 -6.82 -1.87 -2.08
N TRP A 294 -5.66 -1.20 -2.00
CA TRP A 294 -4.37 -1.92 -1.87
C TRP A 294 -4.30 -2.74 -0.58
N ILE A 295 -5.01 -2.30 0.46
CA ILE A 295 -5.07 -2.94 1.78
C ILE A 295 -6.03 -4.15 1.81
N ALA A 296 -6.93 -4.28 0.82
CA ALA A 296 -7.91 -5.36 0.77
C ALA A 296 -7.27 -6.68 0.34
N GLY A 297 -7.39 -7.72 1.17
CA GLY A 297 -6.98 -9.07 0.82
C GLY A 297 -7.92 -9.74 -0.20
N GLY A 298 -7.55 -10.95 -0.63
CA GLY A 298 -8.37 -11.75 -1.53
C GLY A 298 -8.18 -11.36 -3.00
N GLY A 299 -9.23 -11.52 -3.80
CA GLY A 299 -9.22 -11.24 -5.25
C GLY A 299 -8.92 -9.78 -5.62
N ALA A 300 -8.98 -8.87 -4.65
CA ALA A 300 -8.57 -7.49 -4.81
C ALA A 300 -7.07 -7.38 -5.16
N THR A 301 -6.24 -8.22 -4.54
CA THR A 301 -4.77 -8.09 -4.58
C THR A 301 -4.04 -9.35 -4.99
N VAL A 302 -4.69 -10.52 -4.98
CA VAL A 302 -4.11 -11.79 -5.49
C VAL A 302 -5.12 -12.50 -6.39
N ARG A 303 -4.70 -12.87 -7.60
CA ARG A 303 -5.53 -13.50 -8.63
C ARG A 303 -4.80 -14.65 -9.33
N GLY A 304 -5.55 -15.67 -9.69
CA GLY A 304 -5.10 -16.69 -10.63
C GLY A 304 -5.37 -16.26 -12.07
N LEU A 305 -4.70 -16.91 -13.02
CA LEU A 305 -4.95 -16.72 -14.45
C LEU A 305 -5.96 -17.74 -14.96
N ASP A 306 -6.91 -17.31 -15.78
CA ASP A 306 -7.79 -18.25 -16.50
C ASP A 306 -6.96 -19.07 -17.49
N GLU A 307 -7.11 -20.40 -17.46
CA GLU A 307 -6.40 -21.32 -18.36
C GLU A 307 -6.87 -21.16 -19.83
N ASN A 308 -8.09 -20.63 -20.03
CA ASN A 308 -8.66 -20.43 -21.36
C ASN A 308 -8.25 -19.08 -21.97
N ASP A 309 -8.31 -18.00 -21.20
CA ASP A 309 -7.88 -16.67 -21.62
C ASP A 309 -7.11 -15.93 -20.50
N PRO A 310 -5.81 -16.26 -20.30
CA PRO A 310 -5.03 -15.72 -19.19
C PRO A 310 -4.83 -14.20 -19.24
N MET A 311 -5.03 -13.58 -20.42
CA MET A 311 -4.92 -12.13 -20.61
C MET A 311 -6.23 -11.38 -20.40
N ALA A 312 -7.38 -12.04 -20.25
CA ALA A 312 -8.69 -11.40 -20.21
C ALA A 312 -8.79 -10.24 -19.20
N GLY A 313 -8.24 -10.44 -18.00
CA GLY A 313 -8.26 -9.43 -16.92
C GLY A 313 -7.14 -8.38 -16.98
N PHE A 314 -6.25 -8.45 -17.96
CA PHE A 314 -4.98 -7.71 -17.97
C PHE A 314 -4.69 -6.95 -19.28
N ARG A 315 -5.46 -7.20 -20.35
CA ARG A 315 -5.33 -6.45 -21.62
C ARG A 315 -5.60 -4.96 -21.39
N TYR A 316 -4.61 -4.13 -21.68
CA TYR A 316 -4.75 -2.68 -21.72
C TYR A 316 -3.89 -2.06 -22.83
N ASN A 317 -4.19 -0.83 -23.24
CA ASN A 317 -3.38 -0.13 -24.21
C ASN A 317 -2.27 0.69 -23.51
N GLN A 318 -1.05 0.15 -23.47
CA GLN A 318 0.12 0.79 -22.88
C GLN A 318 0.85 1.60 -23.94
N GLY A 319 0.56 2.90 -24.03
CA GLY A 319 1.26 3.80 -24.96
C GLY A 319 1.14 3.38 -26.43
N GLY A 320 -0.03 2.86 -26.83
CA GLY A 320 -0.29 2.40 -28.21
C GLY A 320 -0.02 0.90 -28.43
N LYS A 321 0.53 0.19 -27.44
CA LYS A 321 0.76 -1.26 -27.51
C LYS A 321 -0.22 -2.01 -26.60
N PRO A 322 -1.04 -2.94 -27.14
CA PRO A 322 -1.93 -3.74 -26.31
C PRO A 322 -1.12 -4.77 -25.51
N GLY A 323 -1.24 -4.75 -24.19
CA GLY A 323 -0.52 -5.63 -23.27
C GLY A 323 -0.56 -5.15 -21.83
N THR A 324 0.34 -5.68 -21.01
CA THR A 324 0.51 -5.27 -19.61
C THR A 324 1.95 -5.42 -19.17
N PHE A 325 2.32 -4.83 -18.04
CA PHE A 325 3.61 -5.05 -17.41
C PHE A 325 3.51 -6.16 -16.36
N ALA A 326 4.49 -7.07 -16.38
CA ALA A 326 4.69 -8.09 -15.37
C ALA A 326 5.98 -7.80 -14.60
N LEU A 327 5.90 -7.94 -13.28
CA LEU A 327 7.02 -7.82 -12.36
C LEU A 327 7.43 -9.24 -11.98
N MET A 328 8.66 -9.60 -12.34
CA MET A 328 9.18 -10.94 -12.21
C MET A 328 9.71 -11.18 -10.79
N GLY A 329 9.88 -12.44 -10.42
CA GLY A 329 10.42 -12.83 -9.11
C GLY A 329 11.85 -12.34 -8.85
N ASP A 330 12.64 -12.10 -9.91
CA ASP A 330 14.01 -11.55 -9.82
C ASP A 330 14.03 -10.00 -9.75
N GLY A 331 12.86 -9.35 -9.78
CA GLY A 331 12.72 -7.90 -9.76
C GLY A 331 12.93 -7.23 -11.12
N SER A 332 13.10 -8.00 -12.20
CA SER A 332 12.99 -7.48 -13.55
C SER A 332 11.54 -7.16 -13.92
N VAL A 333 11.38 -6.28 -14.90
CA VAL A 333 10.06 -5.92 -15.46
C VAL A 333 10.03 -6.39 -16.91
N ARG A 334 8.93 -7.02 -17.30
CA ARG A 334 8.67 -7.46 -18.68
C ARG A 334 7.38 -6.84 -19.21
N PHE A 335 7.36 -6.54 -20.51
CA PHE A 335 6.12 -6.21 -21.21
C PHE A 335 5.51 -7.49 -21.79
N ILE A 336 4.27 -7.79 -21.41
CA ILE A 336 3.49 -8.93 -21.85
C ILE A 336 2.51 -8.46 -22.94
N PRO A 337 2.74 -8.76 -24.22
CA PRO A 337 1.83 -8.34 -25.28
C PRO A 337 0.48 -9.07 -25.15
N ALA A 338 -0.61 -8.41 -25.54
CA ALA A 338 -1.95 -9.02 -25.52
C ALA A 338 -2.07 -10.27 -26.40
N THR A 339 -1.16 -10.42 -27.36
CA THR A 339 -1.03 -11.56 -28.29
C THR A 339 -0.05 -12.62 -27.82
N ILE A 340 0.44 -12.56 -26.58
CA ILE A 340 1.32 -13.60 -26.03
C ILE A 340 0.65 -14.98 -26.13
N ASP A 341 1.44 -16.00 -26.45
CA ASP A 341 0.95 -17.36 -26.44
C ASP A 341 0.45 -17.74 -25.03
N LYS A 342 -0.76 -18.30 -24.95
CA LYS A 342 -1.40 -18.62 -23.67
C LYS A 342 -0.57 -19.59 -22.82
N LYS A 343 0.11 -20.57 -23.43
CA LYS A 343 0.92 -21.55 -22.69
C LYS A 343 2.15 -20.90 -22.11
N VAL A 344 2.76 -19.95 -22.83
CA VAL A 344 3.89 -19.17 -22.32
C VAL A 344 3.45 -18.33 -21.13
N LEU A 345 2.34 -17.60 -21.21
CA LEU A 345 1.87 -16.80 -20.08
C LEU A 345 1.47 -17.65 -18.85
N LEU A 346 0.84 -18.80 -19.08
CA LEU A 346 0.51 -19.73 -17.99
C LEU A 346 1.77 -20.31 -17.35
N GLY A 347 2.76 -20.75 -18.13
CA GLY A 347 4.04 -21.22 -17.58
C GLY A 347 4.82 -20.11 -16.86
N MET A 348 4.75 -18.86 -17.33
CA MET A 348 5.30 -17.72 -16.60
C MET A 348 4.57 -17.45 -15.28
N SER A 349 3.34 -17.91 -15.11
CA SER A 349 2.57 -17.70 -13.87
C SER A 349 2.88 -18.72 -12.77
N THR A 350 3.54 -19.82 -13.11
CA THR A 350 3.80 -20.95 -12.21
C THR A 350 5.24 -20.91 -11.71
N ARG A 351 5.45 -21.33 -10.45
CA ARG A 351 6.78 -21.40 -9.83
C ARG A 351 7.54 -22.69 -10.16
N ALA A 352 6.81 -23.75 -10.50
CA ALA A 352 7.32 -25.10 -10.70
C ALA A 352 6.47 -25.90 -11.71
N GLY A 353 6.05 -25.27 -12.80
CA GLY A 353 5.32 -25.89 -13.90
C GLY A 353 6.21 -26.80 -14.75
N GLY A 354 7.50 -26.49 -14.87
CA GLY A 354 8.47 -27.29 -15.62
C GLY A 354 8.39 -27.13 -17.14
N GLU A 355 7.57 -26.22 -17.64
CA GLU A 355 7.51 -25.93 -19.08
C GLU A 355 8.76 -25.18 -19.55
N ALA A 356 9.29 -25.56 -20.72
CA ALA A 356 10.36 -24.82 -21.36
C ALA A 356 9.83 -23.50 -21.94
N LEU A 357 10.17 -22.38 -21.30
CA LEU A 357 9.84 -21.03 -21.76
C LEU A 357 10.89 -20.50 -22.77
N ALA A 358 11.10 -21.26 -23.84
CA ALA A 358 12.00 -20.84 -24.92
C ALA A 358 11.55 -19.49 -25.51
N ASP A 359 12.53 -18.63 -25.81
CA ASP A 359 12.33 -17.31 -26.42
C ASP A 359 11.48 -16.33 -25.59
N ILE A 360 11.48 -16.47 -24.25
CA ILE A 360 10.76 -15.55 -23.36
C ILE A 360 11.15 -14.09 -23.59
N ASP A 361 12.42 -13.80 -23.89
CA ASP A 361 12.89 -12.43 -24.16
C ASP A 361 12.38 -11.87 -25.49
N VAL A 362 12.00 -12.72 -26.45
CA VAL A 362 11.37 -12.31 -27.71
C VAL A 362 9.86 -12.08 -27.49
N ARG A 363 9.20 -12.98 -26.75
CA ARG A 363 7.74 -12.96 -26.56
C ARG A 363 7.28 -11.99 -25.48
N ALA A 364 8.10 -11.78 -24.46
CA ALA A 364 7.85 -10.94 -23.29
C ALA A 364 9.13 -10.15 -22.96
N PRO A 365 9.50 -9.16 -23.80
CA PRO A 365 10.77 -8.46 -23.69
C PRO A 365 10.91 -7.75 -22.34
N ARG A 366 12.15 -7.78 -21.83
CA ARG A 366 12.52 -7.01 -20.65
C ARG A 366 12.40 -5.52 -20.93
N VAL A 367 11.98 -4.78 -19.92
CA VAL A 367 11.81 -3.34 -19.94
C VAL A 367 12.89 -2.77 -19.04
N ASP A 368 13.85 -2.06 -19.61
CA ASP A 368 14.91 -1.44 -18.84
C ASP A 368 14.37 -0.36 -17.92
N ALA A 369 14.96 -0.22 -16.75
CA ALA A 369 14.66 0.90 -15.87
C ALA A 369 15.04 2.20 -16.58
N PRO A 370 14.24 3.28 -16.45
CA PRO A 370 14.67 4.58 -16.90
C PRO A 370 16.03 4.87 -16.26
N LYS A 371 17.00 5.30 -17.08
CA LYS A 371 18.30 5.71 -16.55
C LYS A 371 18.02 6.82 -15.55
N PRO A 372 18.54 6.75 -14.31
CA PRO A 372 18.35 7.83 -13.34
C PRO A 372 18.83 9.09 -14.02
N THR A 373 17.92 10.05 -14.19
CA THR A 373 18.29 11.35 -14.72
C THR A 373 19.03 12.03 -13.59
N THR A 374 20.34 11.74 -13.47
CA THR A 374 21.24 12.55 -12.66
C THR A 374 21.25 13.90 -13.33
N THR A 375 20.25 14.70 -12.99
CA THR A 375 20.29 16.12 -13.20
C THR A 375 21.36 16.58 -12.24
N ASP A 376 22.62 16.45 -12.68
CA ASP A 376 23.73 17.11 -12.04
C ASP A 376 23.31 18.57 -12.05
N LEU A 377 22.84 19.06 -10.89
CA LEU A 377 22.68 20.48 -10.66
C LEU A 377 24.05 21.02 -10.99
N LYS A 378 24.18 21.66 -12.16
CA LYS A 378 25.42 22.32 -12.56
C LYS A 378 25.66 23.36 -11.49
N SER A 379 26.45 22.99 -10.49
CA SER A 379 26.89 23.82 -9.39
C SER A 379 27.99 24.74 -9.91
N ASN A 380 27.68 25.48 -10.97
CA ASN A 380 28.28 26.77 -11.16
C ASN A 380 27.35 27.72 -10.41
N PRO A 381 27.61 27.99 -9.10
CA PRO A 381 27.07 29.20 -8.53
C PRO A 381 27.56 30.31 -9.44
N VAL A 382 26.65 30.90 -10.22
CA VAL A 382 26.88 32.24 -10.73
C VAL A 382 26.97 33.05 -9.45
N THR A 383 28.21 33.31 -9.01
CA THR A 383 28.47 34.23 -7.91
C THR A 383 27.67 35.46 -8.26
N PRO A 384 26.67 35.86 -7.44
CA PRO A 384 25.96 37.10 -7.70
C PRO A 384 27.04 38.15 -7.84
N VAL A 385 27.08 38.79 -9.01
CA VAL A 385 27.99 39.91 -9.26
C VAL A 385 27.60 40.92 -8.20
N VAL A 386 28.40 40.99 -7.14
CA VAL A 386 28.29 42.04 -6.14
C VAL A 386 28.39 43.33 -6.94
N PRO A 387 27.34 44.17 -7.00
CA PRO A 387 27.45 45.44 -7.66
C PRO A 387 28.64 46.18 -7.04
N ALA A 388 29.55 46.64 -7.89
CA ALA A 388 30.78 47.27 -7.46
C ALA A 388 30.46 48.33 -6.39
N PRO A 389 31.20 48.36 -5.27
CA PRO A 389 31.01 49.38 -4.26
C PRO A 389 31.16 50.76 -4.92
N VAL A 390 30.14 51.60 -4.75
CA VAL A 390 30.21 53.01 -5.12
C VAL A 390 31.38 53.62 -4.34
N VAL A 391 32.43 53.99 -5.07
CA VAL A 391 33.62 54.64 -4.52
C VAL A 391 33.20 56.03 -4.04
N THR A 392 32.99 56.19 -2.73
CA THR A 392 33.02 57.50 -2.08
C THR A 392 34.48 57.89 -1.80
N PRO A 393 34.91 59.13 -2.10
CA PRO A 393 36.28 59.58 -1.91
C PRO A 393 36.70 59.58 -0.43
N LYS A 394 37.96 59.19 -0.19
CA LYS A 394 38.67 59.27 1.08
C LYS A 394 38.74 60.71 1.60
N ALA A 395 38.55 60.88 2.90
CA ALA A 395 39.20 61.91 3.70
C ALA A 395 40.08 61.22 4.75
N ASP A 396 41.33 61.64 4.79
CA ASP A 396 42.37 61.23 5.73
C ASP A 396 41.98 61.58 7.18
N ASP A 397 42.37 60.78 8.17
CA ASP A 397 43.61 61.01 8.92
C ASP A 397 43.63 60.27 10.30
N LYS A 398 44.85 59.88 10.69
CA LYS A 398 45.39 59.61 12.06
C LYS A 398 45.09 58.33 12.87
N LYS A 399 46.14 57.49 12.86
CA LYS A 399 46.79 56.69 13.94
C LYS A 399 46.86 57.42 15.31
N PRO A 400 47.00 56.74 16.48
CA PRO A 400 48.24 56.06 16.96
C PRO A 400 47.97 54.67 17.61
N ASP A 401 48.79 53.65 17.36
CA ASP A 401 49.99 53.15 18.10
C ASP A 401 49.75 52.22 19.32
N ASP A 402 50.46 51.08 19.23
CA ASP A 402 51.05 50.22 20.26
C ASP A 402 50.19 49.41 21.27
N LYS A 403 50.25 48.06 21.15
CA LYS A 403 51.08 47.23 22.05
C LYS A 403 51.12 45.73 21.70
N LYS A 404 52.35 45.30 21.42
CA LYS A 404 53.09 44.08 21.78
C LYS A 404 52.46 43.14 22.84
N GLY A 405 52.56 41.83 22.60
CA GLY A 405 52.39 40.78 23.62
C GLY A 405 52.55 39.36 23.05
N ASP A 406 53.65 38.71 23.46
CA ASP A 406 54.27 37.46 23.00
C ASP A 406 53.53 36.13 23.31
N ASP A 407 54.01 35.08 22.63
CA ASP A 407 54.20 33.68 23.06
C ASP A 407 53.01 32.83 23.56
N LYS A 408 52.72 31.71 22.85
CA LYS A 408 53.23 30.38 23.25
C LYS A 408 52.92 29.26 22.25
N LYS A 409 53.96 28.46 22.04
CA LYS A 409 54.08 27.23 21.27
C LYS A 409 53.67 26.01 22.11
N SER A 410 52.90 25.10 21.54
CA SER A 410 52.84 23.66 21.87
C SER A 410 52.21 22.96 20.66
N ASP A 411 52.99 22.37 19.76
CA ASP A 411 53.52 21.00 19.84
C ASP A 411 52.50 20.03 20.40
N ASP A 412 51.75 19.34 19.52
CA ASP A 412 51.17 18.06 19.89
C ASP A 412 51.34 17.00 18.80
N LYS A 413 51.71 15.83 19.29
CA LYS A 413 52.39 14.74 18.59
C LYS A 413 51.41 13.82 17.87
N LYS A 414 51.80 13.47 16.65
CA LYS A 414 51.48 12.21 15.97
C LYS A 414 51.94 11.01 16.82
N PRO A 415 51.11 9.97 17.01
CA PRO A 415 51.61 8.63 17.28
C PRO A 415 51.46 7.74 16.05
N GLU A 416 52.59 7.21 15.59
CA GLU A 416 52.69 5.98 14.82
C GLU A 416 52.63 4.75 15.73
N ASP A 417 52.23 3.65 15.10
CA ASP A 417 52.47 2.25 15.45
C ASP A 417 51.72 1.60 16.62
N LYS A 418 50.86 0.63 16.28
CA LYS A 418 51.11 -0.76 16.68
C LYS A 418 50.37 -1.80 15.83
N LYS A 419 51.21 -2.50 15.06
CA LYS A 419 51.17 -3.92 14.70
C LYS A 419 50.50 -4.81 15.78
N SER A 420 49.59 -5.67 15.35
CA SER A 420 49.24 -6.96 15.96
C SER A 420 48.71 -7.82 14.81
N ASP A 421 49.52 -8.69 14.24
CA ASP A 421 49.85 -10.06 14.69
C ASP A 421 48.78 -11.08 14.28
N ASP A 422 49.22 -11.88 13.33
CA ASP A 422 48.67 -13.13 12.82
C ASP A 422 48.07 -14.02 13.92
N LYS A 423 46.81 -14.41 13.72
CA LYS A 423 46.31 -15.70 14.20
C LYS A 423 45.74 -16.52 13.04
N LYS A 424 46.66 -17.32 12.50
CA LYS A 424 46.49 -18.58 11.79
C LYS A 424 45.29 -19.37 12.36
N ALA A 425 44.23 -19.49 11.56
CA ALA A 425 43.14 -20.41 11.82
C ALA A 425 43.61 -21.84 11.49
N GLU A 426 43.56 -22.72 12.48
CA GLU A 426 43.73 -24.17 12.30
C GLU A 426 42.49 -24.78 11.63
N PRO A 427 42.65 -25.85 10.83
CA PRO A 427 41.56 -26.49 10.11
C PRO A 427 40.69 -27.35 11.04
N MET A 428 39.37 -27.20 10.92
CA MET A 428 38.39 -28.05 11.61
C MET A 428 38.52 -29.52 11.17
N PRO A 429 38.38 -30.49 12.10
CA PRO A 429 38.45 -31.90 11.79
C PRO A 429 37.22 -32.39 11.01
N LYS A 430 37.49 -33.26 10.03
CA LYS A 430 36.51 -34.04 9.27
C LYS A 430 35.73 -34.97 10.21
N ALA A 431 34.41 -34.88 10.20
CA ALA A 431 33.54 -35.90 10.77
C ALA A 431 33.36 -37.03 9.75
N GLU A 432 34.09 -38.13 9.97
CA GLU A 432 33.69 -39.49 9.54
C GLU A 432 32.40 -39.83 10.32
N GLY A 433 31.33 -40.31 9.67
CA GLY A 433 31.23 -41.67 9.17
C GLY A 433 30.34 -42.49 10.11
N THR A 434 29.05 -42.59 9.81
CA THR A 434 28.19 -43.65 10.37
C THR A 434 27.05 -43.95 9.39
N LYS A 435 27.25 -45.01 8.61
CA LYS A 435 26.17 -45.73 7.92
C LYS A 435 25.31 -46.43 8.98
N PRO A 436 23.99 -46.50 8.82
CA PRO A 436 23.19 -47.58 9.36
C PRO A 436 22.90 -48.63 8.29
N ASP A 437 22.93 -49.87 8.76
CA ASP A 437 22.95 -51.11 8.03
C ASP A 437 21.69 -51.43 7.22
N ASP A 438 21.95 -52.14 6.12
CA ASP A 438 21.01 -52.97 5.38
C ASP A 438 20.24 -53.91 6.32
N LYS A 439 18.94 -53.70 6.44
CA LYS A 439 18.02 -54.73 6.94
C LYS A 439 17.21 -55.29 5.78
N LYS A 440 17.78 -56.36 5.23
CA LYS A 440 17.13 -57.43 4.47
C LYS A 440 15.89 -57.88 5.24
N GLY A 441 14.71 -57.68 4.64
CA GLY A 441 13.42 -58.15 5.15
C GLY A 441 12.90 -59.23 4.22
N ASP A 442 12.88 -60.44 4.76
CA ASP A 442 12.58 -61.71 4.10
C ASP A 442 11.17 -61.83 3.52
N ASP A 443 11.12 -62.67 2.49
CA ASP A 443 9.98 -63.39 1.95
C ASP A 443 8.94 -63.81 3.01
N LYS A 444 7.66 -63.55 2.70
CA LYS A 444 6.54 -64.40 3.12
C LYS A 444 5.33 -64.19 2.20
N LYS A 445 5.25 -65.02 1.15
CA LYS A 445 4.00 -65.71 0.79
C LYS A 445 3.72 -66.72 1.92
N PRO A 446 2.46 -66.98 2.31
CA PRO A 446 1.65 -67.89 1.50
C PRO A 446 0.12 -67.68 1.58
N ASP A 447 -0.55 -68.53 0.80
CA ASP A 447 -1.89 -69.11 0.98
C ASP A 447 -3.14 -68.35 0.51
N ASP A 448 -3.58 -68.80 -0.66
CA ASP A 448 -4.94 -69.30 -0.94
C ASP A 448 -5.82 -69.56 0.31
N LYS A 449 -7.06 -69.04 0.28
CA LYS A 449 -8.28 -69.88 0.26
C LYS A 449 -9.58 -69.05 0.35
N LYS A 450 -10.46 -69.37 -0.60
CA LYS A 450 -11.94 -69.28 -0.63
C LYS A 450 -12.60 -67.91 -0.80
#